data_AF-D3PJR7-F1
#
_entry.id   AF-D3PJR7-F1
#
_cell.length_a   1.000
_cell.length_b   1.000
_cell.length_c   1.000
_cell.angle_alpha   90.00
_cell.angle_beta   90.00
_cell.angle_gamma   90.00
#
_symmetry.space_group_name_H-M   'P 1'
#
loop_
_entity.id
_entity.type
_entity.pdbx_description
1 polymer ?
#
loop_
_entity_poly.entity_id
_entity_poly.type
_entity_poly.pdbx_seq_one_letter_code
_entity_poly.pdbx_strand_id
1 'polypeptide(L)'
;MEEEIREIIETDSWKETYKQICIAAQLDKDFTSLKACAAENRCLNRYGDVHPYDHSRVVLHIKNGRSDYINASLVRNERAKRRYILAQGPLDLTIGHFWSMVWHENSKAILMLNKLMEKGIKKCEQYWPPHPGDSFICKDVNIKVENLQSESRNDYILTNLRITNLAVNEERMVLHFQYIAWPDFGVPRCPDTFLNFLQAVRQTGSLEEDVGPPVVHCSAGIGRSGTFCLVDTSLVLIAKEGPSSVILKDILLDLRTYRMGLIQTWEQLKFSYLAIVSGAKRDNQLSQDFLNDVIKPAPQPKDPNSSVILKRQRSFNEDSKKNAKSQKKEQELKSSSSEESTSEDNEGVKIKV
;
A
#
# COMPACT_ATOMS: atom_id res chain seq x y z
N MET A 1 -7.39 2.52 19.09
CA MET A 1 -6.40 2.55 18.00
C MET A 1 -5.25 3.49 18.35
N GLU A 2 -5.53 4.74 18.71
CA GLU A 2 -4.50 5.77 18.91
C GLU A 2 -3.42 5.35 19.91
N GLU A 3 -3.82 4.83 21.07
CA GLU A 3 -2.89 4.39 22.11
C GLU A 3 -1.96 3.27 21.64
N GLU A 4 -2.51 2.26 20.97
CA GLU A 4 -1.75 1.16 20.36
C GLU A 4 -0.70 1.70 19.38
N ILE A 5 -1.07 2.69 18.55
CA ILE A 5 -0.14 3.29 17.58
C ILE A 5 0.95 4.11 18.28
N ARG A 6 0.59 4.92 19.29
CA ARG A 6 1.55 5.70 20.07
C ARG A 6 2.59 4.79 20.71
N GLU A 7 2.14 3.75 21.41
CA GLU A 7 3.02 2.79 22.09
C GLU A 7 4.03 2.17 21.11
N ILE A 8 3.56 1.69 19.95
CA ILE A 8 4.43 1.06 18.94
C ILE A 8 5.46 2.04 18.38
N ILE A 9 5.07 3.31 18.16
CA ILE A 9 5.95 4.34 17.63
C ILE A 9 6.99 4.78 18.65
N GLU A 10 6.58 5.03 19.89
CA GLU A 10 7.46 5.48 20.98
C GLU A 10 8.52 4.42 21.32
N THR A 11 8.15 3.15 21.24
CA THR A 11 9.04 2.02 21.54
C THR A 11 9.78 1.44 20.32
N ASP A 12 9.50 1.95 19.10
CA ASP A 12 9.93 1.38 17.81
C ASP A 12 9.72 -0.15 17.71
N SER A 13 8.63 -0.65 18.29
CA SER A 13 8.39 -2.08 18.50
C SER A 13 7.66 -2.77 17.33
N TRP A 14 7.75 -2.23 16.11
CA TRP A 14 7.07 -2.77 14.92
C TRP A 14 7.38 -4.24 14.65
N LYS A 15 8.66 -4.62 14.75
CA LYS A 15 9.12 -6.01 14.51
C LYS A 15 8.57 -6.96 15.57
N GLU A 16 8.62 -6.54 16.83
CA GLU A 16 8.13 -7.35 17.95
C GLU A 16 6.62 -7.49 17.91
N THR A 17 5.90 -6.39 17.65
CA THR A 17 4.44 -6.41 17.45
C THR A 17 4.05 -7.37 16.32
N TYR A 18 4.71 -7.31 15.16
CA TYR A 18 4.45 -8.23 14.06
C TYR A 18 4.69 -9.69 14.47
N LYS A 19 5.79 -9.96 15.20
CA LYS A 19 6.11 -11.30 15.70
C LYS A 19 5.04 -11.81 16.67
N GLN A 20 4.56 -10.97 17.58
CA GLN A 20 3.48 -11.31 18.51
C GLN A 20 2.19 -11.68 17.79
N ILE A 21 1.80 -10.92 16.75
CA ILE A 21 0.62 -11.25 15.91
C ILE A 21 0.81 -12.60 15.22
N CYS A 22 2.01 -12.90 14.70
CA CYS A 22 2.31 -14.19 14.09
C CYS A 22 2.21 -15.35 15.08
N ILE A 23 2.70 -15.17 16.31
CA ILE A 23 2.59 -16.17 17.38
C ILE A 23 1.12 -16.35 17.79
N ALA A 24 0.40 -15.26 18.06
CA ALA A 24 -1.00 -15.30 18.47
C ALA A 24 -1.89 -15.99 17.41
N ALA A 25 -1.64 -15.73 16.13
CA ALA A 25 -2.37 -16.37 15.03
C ALA A 25 -2.14 -17.89 14.94
N GLN A 26 -1.05 -18.41 15.53
CA GLN A 26 -0.75 -19.85 15.57
C GLN A 26 -1.30 -20.55 16.82
N LEU A 27 -1.44 -19.81 17.93
CA LEU A 27 -1.78 -20.38 19.23
C LEU A 27 -3.26 -20.76 19.38
N ASP A 28 -4.15 -20.21 18.54
CA ASP A 28 -5.57 -20.14 18.88
C ASP A 28 -6.51 -20.97 18.00
N LYS A 29 -6.06 -21.64 16.92
CA LYS A 29 -7.02 -22.18 15.92
C LYS A 29 -6.59 -23.49 15.25
N ASP A 30 -7.37 -24.55 15.49
CA ASP A 30 -7.32 -25.84 14.78
C ASP A 30 -7.93 -25.72 13.36
N PHE A 31 -7.38 -24.82 12.54
CA PHE A 31 -7.80 -24.72 11.14
C PHE A 31 -7.04 -25.70 10.27
N THR A 32 -7.80 -26.52 9.54
CA THR A 32 -7.23 -27.48 8.62
C THR A 32 -7.10 -26.90 7.21
N SER A 33 -6.20 -27.47 6.41
CA SER A 33 -6.08 -27.19 4.96
C SER A 33 -6.02 -28.50 4.17
N LEU A 34 -6.77 -29.51 4.62
CA LEU A 34 -6.73 -30.87 4.08
C LEU A 34 -7.04 -30.88 2.59
N LYS A 35 -8.04 -30.09 2.15
CA LYS A 35 -8.40 -30.02 0.73
C LYS A 35 -7.27 -29.44 -0.12
N ALA A 36 -6.62 -28.38 0.38
CA ALA A 36 -5.50 -27.75 -0.30
C ALA A 36 -4.25 -28.64 -0.36
N CYS A 37 -4.03 -29.44 0.69
CA CYS A 37 -2.90 -30.37 0.82
C CYS A 37 -3.08 -31.71 0.08
N ALA A 38 -4.29 -32.00 -0.41
CA ALA A 38 -4.57 -33.20 -1.18
C ALA A 38 -3.68 -33.29 -2.43
N ALA A 39 -3.18 -34.48 -2.74
CA ALA A 39 -2.15 -34.68 -3.77
C ALA A 39 -2.61 -34.18 -5.15
N GLU A 40 -3.89 -34.39 -5.48
CA GLU A 40 -4.51 -33.94 -6.73
C GLU A 40 -4.60 -32.41 -6.88
N ASN A 41 -4.57 -31.66 -5.78
CA ASN A 41 -4.66 -30.19 -5.78
C ASN A 41 -3.30 -29.49 -5.73
N ARG A 42 -2.19 -30.25 -5.63
CA ARG A 42 -0.83 -29.68 -5.54
C ARG A 42 -0.51 -28.74 -6.71
N CYS A 43 -0.89 -29.11 -7.93
CA CYS A 43 -0.64 -28.29 -9.12
C CYS A 43 -1.54 -27.05 -9.23
N LEU A 44 -2.56 -26.94 -8.38
CA LEU A 44 -3.48 -25.79 -8.32
C LEU A 44 -3.00 -24.73 -7.31
N ASN A 45 -1.94 -25.03 -6.54
CA ASN A 45 -1.32 -24.12 -5.58
C ASN A 45 -0.05 -23.49 -6.16
N ARG A 46 0.03 -22.15 -6.15
CA ARG A 46 1.23 -21.42 -6.60
C ARG A 46 2.40 -21.59 -5.63
N TYR A 47 2.10 -21.69 -4.34
CA TYR A 47 3.07 -21.82 -3.27
C TYR A 47 2.67 -23.00 -2.35
N GLY A 48 3.65 -23.82 -1.98
CA GLY A 48 3.42 -25.01 -1.15
C GLY A 48 3.22 -24.71 0.33
N ASP A 49 3.39 -23.46 0.74
CA ASP A 49 3.29 -22.95 2.11
C ASP A 49 2.15 -21.94 2.30
N VAL A 50 1.32 -21.73 1.26
CA VAL A 50 0.17 -20.80 1.31
C VAL A 50 -1.09 -21.52 0.86
N HIS A 51 -1.95 -21.86 1.81
CA HIS A 51 -3.18 -22.60 1.57
C HIS A 51 -4.41 -21.87 2.16
N PRO A 52 -5.59 -22.00 1.54
CA PRO A 52 -6.83 -21.61 2.18
C PRO A 52 -7.17 -22.61 3.30
N TYR A 53 -7.79 -22.13 4.39
CA TYR A 53 -8.36 -23.03 5.39
C TYR A 53 -9.64 -23.69 4.85
N ASP A 54 -9.91 -24.92 5.30
CA ASP A 54 -11.04 -25.70 4.77
C ASP A 54 -12.40 -25.05 5.08
N HIS A 55 -12.55 -24.40 6.23
CA HIS A 55 -13.82 -23.77 6.66
C HIS A 55 -14.15 -22.48 5.90
N SER A 56 -13.15 -21.82 5.30
CA SER A 56 -13.29 -20.52 4.65
C SER A 56 -12.94 -20.56 3.16
N ARG A 57 -12.45 -21.70 2.63
CA ARG A 57 -12.12 -21.81 1.21
C ARG A 57 -13.34 -21.54 0.34
N VAL A 58 -13.11 -20.94 -0.81
CA VAL A 58 -14.15 -20.87 -1.84
C VAL A 58 -14.30 -22.25 -2.49
N VAL A 59 -15.54 -22.69 -2.68
CA VAL A 59 -15.89 -23.99 -3.25
C VAL A 59 -16.41 -23.76 -4.66
N LEU A 60 -15.72 -24.32 -5.67
CA LEU A 60 -16.14 -24.14 -7.05
C LEU A 60 -17.34 -25.04 -7.39
N HIS A 61 -18.33 -24.47 -8.07
CA HIS A 61 -19.46 -25.23 -8.63
C HIS A 61 -19.15 -25.69 -10.06
N ILE A 62 -18.20 -26.61 -10.22
CA ILE A 62 -17.82 -27.16 -11.54
C ILE A 62 -18.63 -28.43 -11.83
N LYS A 63 -19.31 -28.45 -12.98
CA LYS A 63 -19.95 -29.67 -13.52
C LYS A 63 -18.87 -30.59 -14.12
N ASN A 64 -19.10 -31.90 -14.13
CA ASN A 64 -18.24 -32.94 -14.76
C ASN A 64 -17.08 -33.52 -13.91
N GLY A 65 -17.23 -33.63 -12.59
CA GLY A 65 -16.31 -34.43 -11.76
C GLY A 65 -14.90 -33.86 -11.58
N ARG A 66 -14.70 -32.57 -11.90
CA ARG A 66 -13.44 -31.85 -11.61
C ARG A 66 -13.41 -31.41 -10.14
N SER A 67 -12.21 -31.16 -9.62
CA SER A 67 -12.01 -30.69 -8.25
C SER A 67 -12.76 -29.37 -8.00
N ASP A 68 -13.48 -29.29 -6.89
CA ASP A 68 -14.14 -28.08 -6.38
C ASP A 68 -13.14 -27.07 -5.75
N TYR A 69 -11.84 -27.31 -5.95
CA TYR A 69 -10.77 -26.58 -5.30
C TYR A 69 -10.25 -25.39 -6.13
N ILE A 70 -10.14 -24.26 -5.44
CA ILE A 70 -9.33 -23.11 -5.82
C ILE A 70 -8.60 -22.60 -4.57
N ASN A 71 -7.37 -22.11 -4.73
CA ASN A 71 -6.67 -21.45 -3.63
C ASN A 71 -7.20 -20.02 -3.44
N ALA A 72 -8.37 -19.95 -2.79
CA ALA A 72 -9.04 -18.72 -2.42
C ALA A 72 -9.81 -18.90 -1.11
N SER A 73 -9.93 -17.83 -0.33
CA SER A 73 -10.65 -17.81 0.95
C SER A 73 -11.68 -16.69 0.95
N LEU A 74 -12.90 -16.98 1.37
CA LEU A 74 -13.91 -15.98 1.67
C LEU A 74 -13.64 -15.42 3.07
N VAL A 75 -13.06 -14.22 3.12
CA VAL A 75 -12.71 -13.50 4.34
C VAL A 75 -13.83 -12.53 4.68
N ARG A 76 -14.26 -12.52 5.94
CA ARG A 76 -15.35 -11.66 6.41
C ARG A 76 -14.93 -10.92 7.67
N ASN A 77 -15.47 -9.72 7.84
CA ASN A 77 -15.49 -9.05 9.13
C ASN A 77 -16.92 -8.58 9.37
N GLU A 78 -17.63 -9.28 10.28
CA GLU A 78 -19.06 -9.05 10.52
C GLU A 78 -19.32 -7.67 11.14
N ARG A 79 -18.41 -7.16 11.98
CA ARG A 79 -18.51 -5.81 12.57
C ARG A 79 -18.48 -4.72 11.50
N ALA A 80 -17.56 -4.83 10.54
CA ALA A 80 -17.42 -3.90 9.42
C ALA A 80 -18.44 -4.16 8.32
N LYS A 81 -19.15 -5.29 8.38
CA LYS A 81 -19.99 -5.82 7.30
C LYS A 81 -19.26 -5.85 5.95
N ARG A 82 -17.98 -6.23 5.99
CA ARG A 82 -17.15 -6.37 4.80
C ARG A 82 -16.86 -7.83 4.52
N ARG A 83 -16.87 -8.16 3.22
CA ARG A 83 -16.55 -9.49 2.69
C ARG A 83 -15.59 -9.35 1.52
N TYR A 84 -14.64 -10.27 1.41
CA TYR A 84 -13.64 -10.31 0.36
C TYR A 84 -13.33 -11.75 -0.01
N ILE A 85 -12.99 -12.00 -1.26
CA ILE A 85 -12.36 -13.27 -1.66
C ILE A 85 -10.88 -12.99 -1.84
N LEU A 86 -10.03 -13.55 -0.97
CA LEU A 86 -8.58 -13.46 -1.11
C LEU A 86 -8.06 -14.68 -1.84
N ALA A 87 -7.45 -14.48 -3.01
CA ALA A 87 -6.97 -15.55 -3.88
C ALA A 87 -5.49 -15.40 -4.23
N GLN A 88 -4.84 -16.51 -4.60
CA GLN A 88 -3.53 -16.44 -5.26
C GLN A 88 -3.66 -15.84 -6.68
N GLY A 89 -2.56 -15.34 -7.24
CA GLY A 89 -2.50 -14.97 -8.65
C GLY A 89 -2.69 -16.21 -9.53
N PRO A 90 -3.66 -16.21 -10.48
CA PRO A 90 -3.96 -17.38 -11.30
C PRO A 90 -2.74 -18.01 -11.95
N LEU A 91 -2.66 -19.34 -11.90
CA LEU A 91 -1.78 -20.21 -12.69
C LEU A 91 -2.48 -20.57 -14.02
N ASP A 92 -1.72 -21.04 -15.01
CA ASP A 92 -2.26 -21.41 -16.34
C ASP A 92 -3.44 -22.38 -16.21
N LEU A 93 -3.29 -23.40 -15.37
CA LEU A 93 -4.31 -24.43 -15.13
C LEU A 93 -5.53 -23.94 -14.33
N THR A 94 -5.46 -22.75 -13.74
CA THR A 94 -6.48 -22.23 -12.82
C THR A 94 -7.20 -20.98 -13.32
N ILE A 95 -6.90 -20.51 -14.55
CA ILE A 95 -7.59 -19.34 -15.14
C ILE A 95 -9.10 -19.62 -15.24
N GLY A 96 -9.50 -20.80 -15.71
CA GLY A 96 -10.90 -21.21 -15.75
C GLY A 96 -11.55 -21.26 -14.36
N HIS A 97 -10.85 -21.85 -13.38
CA HIS A 97 -11.31 -21.89 -11.98
C HIS A 97 -11.53 -20.48 -11.41
N PHE A 98 -10.61 -19.55 -11.68
CA PHE A 98 -10.70 -18.16 -11.22
C PHE A 98 -11.93 -17.45 -11.80
N TRP A 99 -12.18 -17.57 -13.11
CA TRP A 99 -13.37 -16.96 -13.73
C TRP A 99 -14.67 -17.64 -13.33
N SER A 100 -14.65 -18.96 -13.09
CA SER A 100 -15.79 -19.67 -12.52
C SER A 100 -16.12 -19.14 -11.12
N MET A 101 -15.10 -18.92 -10.27
CA MET A 101 -15.29 -18.30 -8.96
C MET A 101 -15.91 -16.90 -9.06
N VAL A 102 -15.33 -16.02 -9.91
CA VAL A 102 -15.84 -14.64 -10.12
C VAL A 102 -17.31 -14.67 -10.56
N TRP A 103 -17.69 -15.59 -11.46
CA TRP A 103 -19.07 -15.74 -11.91
C TRP A 103 -20.02 -16.20 -10.79
N HIS A 104 -19.68 -17.29 -10.09
CA HIS A 104 -20.57 -17.90 -9.10
C HIS A 104 -20.74 -17.04 -7.85
N GLU A 105 -19.67 -16.37 -7.42
CA GLU A 105 -19.69 -15.47 -6.26
C GLU A 105 -20.27 -14.09 -6.60
N ASN A 106 -20.70 -13.89 -7.85
CA ASN A 106 -21.27 -12.65 -8.36
C ASN A 106 -20.38 -11.42 -8.06
N SER A 107 -19.06 -11.61 -8.18
CA SER A 107 -18.07 -10.58 -7.83
C SER A 107 -18.13 -9.43 -8.85
N LYS A 108 -18.39 -8.22 -8.36
CA LYS A 108 -18.43 -7.01 -9.20
C LYS A 108 -17.05 -6.50 -9.60
N ALA A 109 -16.02 -6.78 -8.79
CA ALA A 109 -14.67 -6.30 -9.04
C ALA A 109 -13.59 -7.33 -8.70
N ILE A 110 -12.46 -7.20 -9.41
CA ILE A 110 -11.21 -7.89 -9.16
C ILE A 110 -10.14 -6.83 -8.86
N LEU A 111 -9.47 -6.95 -7.71
CA LEU A 111 -8.42 -6.06 -7.25
C LEU A 111 -7.08 -6.80 -7.31
N MET A 112 -6.33 -6.55 -8.38
CA MET A 112 -5.00 -7.10 -8.65
C MET A 112 -3.92 -6.18 -8.09
N LEU A 113 -3.17 -6.65 -7.10
CA LEU A 113 -2.17 -5.85 -6.37
C LEU A 113 -0.73 -6.21 -6.74
N ASN A 114 -0.51 -6.84 -7.89
CA ASN A 114 0.82 -7.22 -8.41
C ASN A 114 0.93 -7.06 -9.92
N LYS A 115 2.17 -7.08 -10.42
CA LYS A 115 2.45 -7.23 -11.84
C LYS A 115 2.53 -8.71 -12.21
N LEU A 116 2.33 -9.04 -13.48
CA LEU A 116 2.50 -10.41 -13.98
C LEU A 116 3.90 -10.95 -13.73
N MET A 117 4.90 -10.10 -13.93
CA MET A 117 6.32 -10.37 -13.68
C MET A 117 6.87 -9.36 -12.67
N GLU A 118 7.62 -9.82 -11.68
CA GLU A 118 8.34 -8.97 -10.72
C GLU A 118 9.73 -9.55 -10.51
N LYS A 119 10.77 -8.72 -10.71
CA LYS A 119 12.18 -9.16 -10.66
C LYS A 119 12.49 -10.38 -11.54
N GLY A 120 11.88 -10.43 -12.73
CA GLY A 120 12.05 -11.56 -13.65
C GLY A 120 11.32 -12.85 -13.24
N ILE A 121 10.59 -12.85 -12.12
CA ILE A 121 9.80 -14.00 -11.66
C ILE A 121 8.34 -13.80 -12.01
N LYS A 122 7.73 -14.81 -12.64
CA LYS A 122 6.29 -14.82 -12.90
C LYS A 122 5.50 -14.94 -11.60
N LYS A 123 4.66 -13.94 -11.32
CA LYS A 123 3.81 -13.84 -10.11
C LYS A 123 2.35 -14.14 -10.39
N CYS A 124 1.90 -13.97 -11.64
CA CYS A 124 0.52 -14.17 -12.06
C CYS A 124 0.50 -14.39 -13.57
N GLU A 125 -0.40 -15.25 -14.07
CA GLU A 125 -0.64 -15.37 -15.51
C GLU A 125 -1.49 -14.21 -16.04
N GLN A 126 -1.42 -13.98 -17.35
CA GLN A 126 -2.31 -13.06 -18.07
C GLN A 126 -3.71 -13.69 -18.14
N TYR A 127 -4.49 -13.53 -17.08
CA TYR A 127 -5.81 -14.16 -16.95
C TYR A 127 -6.97 -13.31 -17.49
N TRP A 128 -6.71 -12.14 -18.05
CA TRP A 128 -7.70 -11.27 -18.72
C TRP A 128 -7.20 -10.86 -20.11
N PRO A 129 -8.07 -10.47 -21.05
CA PRO A 129 -7.63 -10.01 -22.37
C PRO A 129 -6.91 -8.65 -22.26
N PRO A 130 -5.67 -8.51 -22.78
CA PRO A 130 -4.83 -7.36 -22.51
C PRO A 130 -5.26 -6.08 -23.26
N HIS A 131 -5.90 -6.21 -24.43
CA HIS A 131 -6.28 -5.07 -25.25
C HIS A 131 -7.82 -4.96 -25.39
N PRO A 132 -8.37 -3.74 -25.47
CA PRO A 132 -9.78 -3.55 -25.78
C PRO A 132 -10.19 -4.24 -27.08
N GLY A 133 -11.32 -4.94 -27.07
CA GLY A 133 -11.81 -5.78 -28.16
C GLY A 133 -11.34 -7.24 -28.10
N ASP A 134 -10.27 -7.53 -27.36
CA ASP A 134 -9.80 -8.91 -27.21
C ASP A 134 -10.73 -9.72 -26.30
N SER A 135 -10.82 -11.02 -26.59
CA SER A 135 -11.51 -11.97 -25.73
C SER A 135 -10.87 -13.35 -25.77
N PHE A 136 -11.10 -14.15 -24.73
CA PHE A 136 -10.83 -15.58 -24.75
C PHE A 136 -11.99 -16.35 -24.12
N ILE A 137 -11.99 -17.67 -24.31
CA ILE A 137 -12.97 -18.58 -23.73
C ILE A 137 -12.27 -19.60 -22.84
N CYS A 138 -12.62 -19.62 -21.55
CA CYS A 138 -12.33 -20.71 -20.64
C CYS A 138 -13.28 -21.87 -20.94
N LYS A 139 -12.91 -22.71 -21.91
CA LYS A 139 -13.75 -23.81 -22.41
C LYS A 139 -14.15 -24.81 -21.32
N ASP A 140 -13.29 -24.98 -20.32
CA ASP A 140 -13.53 -25.88 -19.19
C ASP A 140 -14.67 -25.45 -18.27
N VAL A 141 -14.96 -24.16 -18.21
CA VAL A 141 -16.02 -23.59 -17.35
C VAL A 141 -17.09 -22.83 -18.13
N ASN A 142 -17.02 -22.84 -19.47
CA ASN A 142 -17.93 -22.14 -20.38
C ASN A 142 -18.07 -20.64 -20.09
N ILE A 143 -16.98 -19.99 -19.66
CA ILE A 143 -16.94 -18.53 -19.46
C ILE A 143 -16.11 -17.89 -20.57
N LYS A 144 -16.73 -16.96 -21.31
CA LYS A 144 -16.01 -16.02 -22.18
C LYS A 144 -15.67 -14.77 -21.38
N VAL A 145 -14.47 -14.23 -21.56
CA VAL A 145 -14.02 -12.97 -20.95
C VAL A 145 -13.58 -12.04 -22.06
N GLU A 146 -14.09 -10.82 -22.05
CA GLU A 146 -13.82 -9.80 -23.06
C GLU A 146 -13.40 -8.50 -22.39
N ASN A 147 -12.36 -7.86 -22.93
CA ASN A 147 -11.95 -6.53 -22.53
C ASN A 147 -12.68 -5.50 -23.38
N LEU A 148 -13.55 -4.71 -22.76
CA LEU A 148 -14.31 -3.68 -23.46
C LEU A 148 -13.52 -2.37 -23.53
N GLN A 149 -12.79 -2.06 -22.47
CA GLN A 149 -12.03 -0.81 -22.36
C GLN A 149 -10.99 -0.94 -21.24
N SER A 150 -9.80 -0.35 -21.45
CA SER A 150 -8.78 -0.17 -20.44
C SER A 150 -8.39 1.30 -20.31
N GLU A 151 -8.41 1.82 -19.09
CA GLU A 151 -8.03 3.19 -18.75
C GLU A 151 -6.83 3.18 -17.81
N SER A 152 -5.71 3.75 -18.26
CA SER A 152 -4.55 3.96 -17.41
C SER A 152 -4.75 5.20 -16.54
N ARG A 153 -4.61 5.05 -15.24
CA ARG A 153 -4.56 6.15 -14.25
C ARG A 153 -3.15 6.18 -13.65
N ASN A 154 -2.87 7.18 -12.80
CA ASN A 154 -1.52 7.36 -12.24
C ASN A 154 -1.05 6.14 -11.42
N ASP A 155 -1.94 5.57 -10.60
CA ASP A 155 -1.58 4.55 -9.60
C ASP A 155 -2.13 3.16 -9.94
N TYR A 156 -3.06 3.08 -10.88
CA TYR A 156 -3.74 1.84 -11.27
C TYR A 156 -4.22 1.88 -12.72
N ILE A 157 -4.51 0.70 -13.26
CA ILE A 157 -5.21 0.53 -14.53
C ILE A 157 -6.60 -0.01 -14.22
N LEU A 158 -7.63 0.61 -14.79
CA LEU A 158 -9.01 0.12 -14.71
C LEU A 158 -9.39 -0.51 -16.04
N THR A 159 -9.81 -1.77 -16.03
CA THR A 159 -10.32 -2.47 -17.21
C THR A 159 -11.76 -2.89 -16.99
N ASN A 160 -12.64 -2.49 -17.91
CA ASN A 160 -14.03 -2.94 -17.94
C ASN A 160 -14.09 -4.27 -18.68
N LEU A 161 -14.36 -5.34 -17.92
CA LEU A 161 -14.49 -6.67 -18.48
C LEU A 161 -15.96 -7.05 -18.59
N ARG A 162 -16.30 -7.71 -19.69
CA ARG A 162 -17.56 -8.45 -19.83
C ARG A 162 -17.26 -9.93 -19.70
N ILE A 163 -17.98 -10.59 -18.80
CA ILE A 163 -17.97 -12.04 -18.70
C ILE A 163 -19.31 -12.58 -19.18
N THR A 164 -19.27 -13.60 -20.03
CA THR A 164 -20.47 -14.26 -20.58
C THR A 164 -20.42 -15.73 -20.20
N ASN A 165 -21.45 -16.22 -19.51
CA ASN A 165 -21.63 -17.64 -19.27
C ASN A 165 -22.33 -18.26 -20.46
N LEU A 166 -21.57 -18.98 -21.28
CA LEU A 166 -22.03 -19.55 -22.55
C LEU A 166 -23.04 -20.70 -22.36
N ALA A 167 -23.13 -21.29 -21.16
CA ALA A 167 -24.08 -22.36 -20.88
C ALA A 167 -25.50 -21.84 -20.62
N VAL A 168 -25.64 -20.62 -20.09
CA VAL A 168 -26.93 -19.98 -19.79
C VAL A 168 -27.19 -18.72 -20.61
N ASN A 169 -26.21 -18.30 -21.41
CA ASN A 169 -26.24 -17.09 -22.23
C ASN A 169 -26.54 -15.80 -21.43
N GLU A 170 -25.96 -15.70 -20.23
CA GLU A 170 -26.03 -14.51 -19.38
C GLU A 170 -24.70 -13.77 -19.38
N GLU A 171 -24.76 -12.44 -19.26
CA GLU A 171 -23.59 -11.55 -19.25
C GLU A 171 -23.53 -10.73 -17.96
N ARG A 172 -22.32 -10.46 -17.47
CA ARG A 172 -22.06 -9.57 -16.34
C ARG A 172 -20.86 -8.68 -16.61
N MET A 173 -20.91 -7.49 -16.03
CA MET A 173 -19.79 -6.55 -16.05
C MET A 173 -18.93 -6.74 -14.80
N VAL A 174 -17.62 -6.81 -14.99
CA VAL A 174 -16.63 -6.91 -13.91
C VAL A 174 -15.59 -5.81 -14.07
N LEU A 175 -15.37 -5.06 -12.99
CA LEU A 175 -14.32 -4.04 -12.94
C LEU A 175 -13.01 -4.69 -12.52
N HIS A 176 -12.00 -4.62 -13.38
CA HIS A 176 -10.66 -5.10 -13.05
C HIS A 176 -9.74 -3.93 -12.73
N PHE A 177 -9.34 -3.85 -11.46
CA PHE A 177 -8.43 -2.85 -10.94
C PHE A 177 -7.05 -3.46 -10.78
N GLN A 178 -6.07 -3.01 -11.57
CA GLN A 178 -4.68 -3.38 -11.41
C GLN A 178 -3.90 -2.24 -10.76
N TYR A 179 -3.56 -2.38 -9.48
CA TYR A 179 -2.71 -1.42 -8.77
C TYR A 179 -1.25 -1.58 -9.20
N ILE A 180 -0.70 -0.55 -9.86
CA ILE A 180 0.65 -0.58 -10.47
C ILE A 180 1.70 0.18 -9.65
N ALA A 181 1.28 0.97 -8.67
CA ALA A 181 2.16 1.75 -7.80
C ALA A 181 2.75 0.97 -6.61
N TRP A 182 2.44 -0.33 -6.45
CA TRP A 182 3.10 -1.15 -5.43
C TRP A 182 4.53 -1.50 -5.86
N PRO A 183 5.55 -1.15 -5.06
CA PRO A 183 6.94 -1.41 -5.44
C PRO A 183 7.32 -2.88 -5.36
N ASP A 184 8.23 -3.31 -6.24
CA ASP A 184 8.81 -4.65 -6.24
C ASP A 184 9.57 -4.98 -4.92
N PHE A 185 9.98 -3.96 -4.16
CA PHE A 185 10.60 -4.09 -2.84
C PHE A 185 9.78 -3.34 -1.78
N GLY A 186 9.40 -4.05 -0.71
CA GLY A 186 8.77 -3.46 0.46
C GLY A 186 7.34 -2.98 0.23
N VAL A 187 7.09 -1.73 0.63
CA VAL A 187 5.77 -1.09 0.71
C VAL A 187 5.80 0.26 0.00
N PRO A 188 4.65 0.79 -0.47
CA PRO A 188 4.58 2.15 -0.98
C PRO A 188 5.17 3.15 0.03
N ARG A 189 5.96 4.12 -0.46
CA ARG A 189 6.62 5.11 0.41
C ARG A 189 5.64 6.06 1.09
N CYS A 190 4.55 6.39 0.40
CA CYS A 190 3.48 7.21 0.92
C CYS A 190 2.15 6.44 0.85
N PRO A 191 1.30 6.48 1.89
CA PRO A 191 -0.03 5.89 1.83
C PRO A 191 -0.97 6.53 0.80
N ASP A 192 -0.67 7.74 0.33
CA ASP A 192 -1.61 8.54 -0.44
C ASP A 192 -2.11 7.86 -1.71
N THR A 193 -1.21 7.27 -2.50
CA THR A 193 -1.55 6.59 -3.76
C THR A 193 -2.40 5.34 -3.50
N PHE A 194 -2.10 4.63 -2.43
CA PHE A 194 -2.87 3.46 -2.00
C PHE A 194 -4.28 3.86 -1.50
N LEU A 195 -4.39 4.95 -0.76
CA LEU A 195 -5.68 5.47 -0.29
C LEU A 195 -6.53 6.02 -1.44
N ASN A 196 -5.92 6.67 -2.43
CA ASN A 196 -6.61 7.10 -3.65
C ASN A 196 -7.14 5.89 -4.43
N PHE A 197 -6.36 4.82 -4.54
CA PHE A 197 -6.80 3.56 -5.14
C PHE A 197 -7.97 2.94 -4.36
N LEU A 198 -7.89 2.85 -3.04
CA LEU A 198 -8.98 2.35 -2.20
C LEU A 198 -10.25 3.18 -2.38
N GLN A 199 -10.13 4.51 -2.40
CA GLN A 199 -11.25 5.43 -2.62
C GLN A 199 -11.89 5.21 -4.00
N ALA A 200 -11.09 5.06 -5.05
CA ALA A 200 -11.60 4.76 -6.38
C ALA A 200 -12.39 3.44 -6.41
N VAL A 201 -11.90 2.39 -5.74
CA VAL A 201 -12.64 1.12 -5.61
C VAL A 201 -13.96 1.33 -4.85
N ARG A 202 -13.95 2.01 -3.70
CA ARG A 202 -15.15 2.31 -2.91
C ARG A 202 -16.22 3.06 -3.71
N GLN A 203 -15.82 4.05 -4.52
CA GLN A 203 -16.74 4.85 -5.34
C GLN A 203 -17.53 4.03 -6.38
N THR A 204 -17.06 2.84 -6.73
CA THR A 204 -17.80 1.94 -7.65
C THR A 204 -18.89 1.12 -6.97
N GLY A 205 -19.00 1.17 -5.64
CA GLY A 205 -19.87 0.32 -4.85
C GLY A 205 -19.48 -1.16 -4.87
N SER A 206 -18.23 -1.50 -5.25
CA SER A 206 -17.78 -2.89 -5.36
C SER A 206 -17.44 -3.56 -4.03
N LEU A 207 -17.47 -2.81 -2.92
CA LEU A 207 -17.23 -3.32 -1.57
C LEU A 207 -18.53 -3.45 -0.75
N GLU A 208 -19.67 -3.04 -1.32
CA GLU A 208 -20.95 -2.97 -0.61
C GLU A 208 -21.56 -4.36 -0.37
N GLU A 209 -22.45 -4.46 0.62
CA GLU A 209 -23.03 -5.73 1.05
C GLU A 209 -24.00 -6.34 0.03
N ASP A 210 -24.63 -5.52 -0.81
CA ASP A 210 -25.63 -5.92 -1.80
C ASP A 210 -25.03 -6.51 -3.07
N VAL A 211 -23.71 -6.42 -3.25
CA VAL A 211 -22.96 -7.04 -4.36
C VAL A 211 -22.08 -8.18 -3.87
N GLY A 212 -21.78 -9.15 -4.74
CA GLY A 212 -20.89 -10.25 -4.41
C GLY A 212 -19.49 -9.77 -3.98
N PRO A 213 -18.79 -10.52 -3.10
CA PRO A 213 -17.50 -10.11 -2.56
C PRO A 213 -16.49 -9.83 -3.68
N PRO A 214 -15.74 -8.72 -3.63
CA PRO A 214 -14.66 -8.46 -4.57
C PRO A 214 -13.57 -9.52 -4.42
N VAL A 215 -12.95 -9.90 -5.53
CA VAL A 215 -11.78 -10.79 -5.52
C VAL A 215 -10.52 -9.94 -5.37
N VAL A 216 -9.81 -10.08 -4.26
CA VAL A 216 -8.56 -9.36 -3.98
C VAL A 216 -7.40 -10.34 -4.10
N HIS A 217 -6.46 -10.09 -5.00
CA HIS A 217 -5.31 -10.97 -5.18
C HIS A 217 -4.00 -10.21 -5.35
N CYS A 218 -2.92 -10.90 -5.02
CA CYS A 218 -1.57 -10.52 -5.43
C CYS A 218 -0.91 -11.77 -6.04
N SER A 219 0.35 -12.07 -5.71
CA SER A 219 0.96 -13.35 -6.07
C SER A 219 0.43 -14.50 -5.21
N ALA A 220 0.60 -14.41 -3.88
CA ALA A 220 0.16 -15.44 -2.92
C ALA A 220 -1.24 -15.17 -2.33
N GLY A 221 -1.74 -13.94 -2.48
CA GLY A 221 -3.04 -13.55 -1.91
C GLY A 221 -3.04 -13.31 -0.41
N ILE A 222 -1.90 -12.98 0.20
CA ILE A 222 -1.79 -12.82 1.66
C ILE A 222 -1.09 -11.51 2.11
N GLY A 223 0.05 -11.14 1.52
CA GLY A 223 0.78 -9.92 1.91
C GLY A 223 0.02 -8.63 1.56
N ARG A 224 0.09 -8.22 0.28
CA ARG A 224 -0.56 -6.99 -0.22
C ARG A 224 -2.08 -7.03 -0.10
N SER A 225 -2.68 -8.20 -0.36
CA SER A 225 -4.10 -8.43 -0.18
C SER A 225 -4.53 -8.26 1.28
N GLY A 226 -3.71 -8.75 2.23
CA GLY A 226 -3.92 -8.54 3.66
C GLY A 226 -3.86 -7.06 4.05
N THR A 227 -2.89 -6.31 3.54
CA THR A 227 -2.83 -4.85 3.72
C THR A 227 -4.10 -4.17 3.21
N PHE A 228 -4.55 -4.48 1.99
CA PHE A 228 -5.80 -3.93 1.44
C PHE A 228 -6.99 -4.17 2.37
N CYS A 229 -7.21 -5.41 2.76
CA CYS A 229 -8.37 -5.78 3.57
C CYS A 229 -8.28 -5.20 4.98
N LEU A 230 -7.10 -5.16 5.60
CA LEU A 230 -6.92 -4.56 6.92
C LEU A 230 -7.21 -3.07 6.88
N VAL A 231 -6.68 -2.33 5.90
CA VAL A 231 -6.90 -0.88 5.80
C VAL A 231 -8.37 -0.57 5.53
N ASP A 232 -9.01 -1.24 4.56
CA ASP A 232 -10.43 -1.01 4.27
C ASP A 232 -11.31 -1.30 5.49
N THR A 233 -11.17 -2.48 6.08
CA THR A 233 -11.95 -2.92 7.24
C THR A 233 -11.77 -1.97 8.42
N SER A 234 -10.53 -1.55 8.71
CA SER A 234 -10.24 -0.66 9.84
C SER A 234 -10.87 0.72 9.63
N LEU A 235 -10.78 1.29 8.41
CA LEU A 235 -11.39 2.59 8.13
C LEU A 235 -12.92 2.55 8.24
N VAL A 236 -13.56 1.45 7.82
CA VAL A 236 -15.00 1.25 8.01
C VAL A 236 -15.36 1.20 9.49
N LEU A 237 -14.61 0.44 10.30
CA LEU A 237 -14.85 0.33 11.74
C LEU A 237 -14.60 1.65 12.47
N ILE A 238 -13.56 2.40 12.10
CA ILE A 238 -13.26 3.71 12.68
C ILE A 238 -14.42 4.67 12.40
N ALA A 239 -14.91 4.73 11.17
CA ALA A 239 -16.04 5.59 10.82
C ALA A 239 -17.34 5.21 11.55
N LYS A 240 -17.51 3.91 11.87
CA LYS A 240 -18.72 3.38 12.53
C LYS A 240 -18.67 3.48 14.06
N GLU A 241 -17.52 3.21 14.67
CA GLU A 241 -17.37 2.96 16.11
C GLU A 241 -16.45 3.98 16.81
N GLY A 242 -15.79 4.84 16.03
CA GLY A 242 -14.77 5.78 16.50
C GLY A 242 -13.37 5.16 16.62
N PRO A 243 -12.29 5.96 16.45
CA PRO A 243 -10.91 5.47 16.46
C PRO A 243 -10.47 4.87 17.81
N SER A 244 -11.03 5.34 18.92
CA SER A 244 -10.68 4.85 20.26
C SER A 244 -11.14 3.40 20.50
N SER A 245 -12.26 3.00 19.89
CA SER A 245 -12.89 1.67 20.05
C SER A 245 -12.28 0.57 19.18
N VAL A 246 -11.39 0.93 18.25
CA VAL A 246 -10.80 0.02 17.27
C VAL A 246 -9.41 -0.44 17.71
N ILE A 247 -9.17 -1.75 17.73
CA ILE A 247 -7.85 -2.35 17.99
C ILE A 247 -7.38 -3.01 16.69
N LEU A 248 -6.27 -2.55 16.12
CA LEU A 248 -5.85 -2.95 14.77
C LEU A 248 -5.27 -4.36 14.74
N LYS A 249 -4.54 -4.76 15.80
CA LYS A 249 -4.07 -6.14 16.01
C LYS A 249 -5.23 -7.14 15.97
N ASP A 250 -6.32 -6.84 16.66
CA ASP A 250 -7.48 -7.74 16.77
C ASP A 250 -8.18 -7.91 15.42
N ILE A 251 -8.31 -6.83 14.64
CA ILE A 251 -8.86 -6.91 13.27
C ILE A 251 -7.97 -7.80 12.40
N LEU A 252 -6.64 -7.64 12.46
CA LEU A 252 -5.74 -8.49 11.68
C LEU A 252 -5.79 -9.95 12.12
N LEU A 253 -5.86 -10.22 13.43
CA LEU A 253 -6.01 -11.57 13.98
C LEU A 253 -7.33 -12.20 13.54
N ASP A 254 -8.43 -11.44 13.54
CA ASP A 254 -9.74 -11.86 13.04
C ASP A 254 -9.71 -12.18 11.54
N LEU A 255 -9.13 -11.32 10.70
CA LEU A 255 -8.98 -11.59 9.27
C LEU A 255 -8.10 -12.82 9.02
N ARG A 256 -7.06 -13.02 9.83
CA ARG A 256 -6.17 -14.19 9.77
C ARG A 256 -6.88 -15.49 10.15
N THR A 257 -8.07 -15.43 10.74
CA THR A 257 -8.87 -16.65 10.98
C THR A 257 -9.45 -17.24 9.70
N TYR A 258 -9.65 -16.43 8.66
CA TYR A 258 -10.18 -16.90 7.39
C TYR A 258 -9.08 -17.25 6.40
N ARG A 259 -7.91 -16.62 6.48
CA ARG A 259 -6.78 -16.93 5.60
C ARG A 259 -5.46 -16.72 6.33
N MET A 260 -4.57 -17.70 6.26
CA MET A 260 -3.27 -17.64 6.90
C MET A 260 -2.41 -16.46 6.41
N GLY A 261 -1.50 -15.99 7.26
CA GLY A 261 -0.35 -15.17 6.84
C GLY A 261 -0.68 -13.80 6.24
N LEU A 262 -1.90 -13.26 6.44
CA LEU A 262 -2.24 -11.91 5.98
C LEU A 262 -1.26 -10.90 6.56
N ILE A 263 -0.69 -10.04 5.71
CA ILE A 263 0.48 -9.20 6.02
C ILE A 263 1.71 -10.06 6.34
N GLN A 264 2.71 -10.04 5.46
CA GLN A 264 3.85 -10.96 5.51
C GLN A 264 5.14 -10.34 6.08
N THR A 265 5.18 -9.03 6.29
CA THR A 265 6.35 -8.37 6.88
C THR A 265 5.94 -7.29 7.86
N TRP A 266 6.85 -6.95 8.78
CA TRP A 266 6.63 -5.86 9.74
C TRP A 266 6.53 -4.50 9.01
N GLU A 267 7.19 -4.32 7.86
CA GLU A 267 7.04 -3.13 7.02
C GLU A 267 5.63 -3.00 6.44
N GLN A 268 5.01 -4.12 6.03
CA GLN A 268 3.60 -4.14 5.60
C GLN A 268 2.65 -3.83 6.75
N LEU A 269 2.94 -4.31 7.96
CA LEU A 269 2.17 -3.96 9.15
C LEU A 269 2.27 -2.45 9.42
N LYS A 270 3.49 -1.92 9.49
CA LYS A 270 3.75 -0.49 9.68
C LYS A 270 3.06 0.36 8.62
N PHE A 271 3.18 -0.02 7.35
CA PHE A 271 2.49 0.67 6.25
C PHE A 271 0.97 0.66 6.41
N SER A 272 0.38 -0.47 6.81
CA SER A 272 -1.06 -0.58 7.04
C SER A 272 -1.51 0.41 8.11
N TYR A 273 -0.78 0.52 9.22
CA TYR A 273 -1.09 1.44 10.32
C TYR A 273 -0.99 2.89 9.85
N LEU A 274 0.08 3.26 9.14
CA LEU A 274 0.24 4.60 8.60
C LEU A 274 -0.85 4.95 7.58
N ALA A 275 -1.28 3.98 6.76
CA ALA A 275 -2.37 4.17 5.82
C ALA A 275 -3.72 4.35 6.53
N ILE A 276 -3.98 3.62 7.61
CA ILE A 276 -5.19 3.77 8.42
C ILE A 276 -5.23 5.14 9.09
N VAL A 277 -4.13 5.59 9.69
CA VAL A 277 -4.03 6.93 10.29
C VAL A 277 -4.24 8.02 9.23
N SER A 278 -3.58 7.88 8.07
CA SER A 278 -3.71 8.85 6.98
C SER A 278 -5.13 8.87 6.39
N GLY A 279 -5.78 7.72 6.27
CA GLY A 279 -7.17 7.60 5.82
C GLY A 279 -8.15 8.20 6.82
N ALA A 280 -8.02 7.85 8.11
CA ALA A 280 -8.86 8.39 9.17
C ALA A 280 -8.70 9.91 9.31
N LYS A 281 -7.50 10.47 9.05
CA LYS A 281 -7.30 11.92 8.90
C LYS A 281 -8.12 12.50 7.75
N ARG A 282 -8.03 11.92 6.55
CA ARG A 282 -8.75 12.39 5.35
C ARG A 282 -10.26 12.42 5.57
N ASP A 283 -10.76 11.47 6.36
CA ASP A 283 -12.17 11.33 6.70
C ASP A 283 -12.58 12.17 7.95
N ASN A 284 -11.70 13.06 8.43
CA ASN A 284 -11.87 13.91 9.62
C ASN A 284 -12.20 13.14 10.91
N GLN A 285 -11.71 11.90 11.03
CA GLN A 285 -11.92 11.02 12.18
C GLN A 285 -10.83 11.13 13.25
N LEU A 286 -9.72 11.85 12.99
CA LEU A 286 -8.59 12.00 13.91
C LEU A 286 -8.27 13.48 14.18
N SER A 287 -7.83 13.78 15.40
CA SER A 287 -7.38 15.12 15.79
C SER A 287 -6.02 15.47 15.17
N GLN A 288 -5.76 16.76 14.96
CA GLN A 288 -4.45 17.22 14.46
C GLN A 288 -3.30 16.90 15.41
N ASP A 289 -3.56 16.86 16.72
CA ASP A 289 -2.55 16.57 17.73
C ASP A 289 -2.01 15.14 17.59
N PHE A 290 -2.89 14.15 17.45
CA PHE A 290 -2.49 12.76 17.22
C PHE A 290 -1.66 12.59 15.95
N LEU A 291 -1.98 13.35 14.91
CA LEU A 291 -1.28 13.26 13.62
C LEU A 291 0.14 13.81 13.69
N ASN A 292 0.38 14.84 14.49
CA ASN A 292 1.70 15.41 14.69
C ASN A 292 2.62 14.44 15.47
N ASP A 293 2.05 13.63 16.36
CA ASP A 293 2.79 12.60 17.09
C ASP A 293 3.24 11.44 16.19
N VAL A 294 2.36 11.01 15.28
CA VAL A 294 2.56 9.85 14.40
C VAL A 294 3.38 10.18 13.15
N ILE A 295 3.10 11.34 12.54
CA ILE A 295 3.75 11.80 11.31
C ILE A 295 4.82 12.82 11.69
N LYS A 296 5.84 12.41 12.44
CA LYS A 296 7.05 13.21 12.57
C LYS A 296 7.72 13.26 11.18
N PRO A 297 8.03 14.45 10.63
CA PRO A 297 8.83 14.52 9.42
C PRO A 297 10.12 13.73 9.66
N ALA A 298 10.56 12.95 8.67
CA ALA A 298 11.86 12.30 8.73
C ALA A 298 12.89 13.36 9.16
N PRO A 299 13.73 13.09 10.17
CA PRO A 299 14.81 14.01 10.49
C PRO A 299 15.57 14.24 9.19
N GLN A 300 15.59 15.49 8.72
CA GLN A 300 16.43 15.92 7.62
C GLN A 300 17.80 15.30 7.87
N PRO A 301 18.40 14.57 6.91
CA PRO A 301 19.73 14.03 7.11
C PRO A 301 20.59 15.19 7.58
N LYS A 302 21.11 15.11 8.81
CA LYS A 302 22.07 16.08 9.30
C LYS A 302 23.23 15.95 8.34
N ASP A 303 23.32 16.86 7.38
CA ASP A 303 24.43 16.89 6.45
C ASP A 303 25.69 16.87 7.34
N PRO A 304 26.53 15.83 7.28
CA PRO A 304 27.70 15.74 8.14
C PRO A 304 28.63 16.95 7.91
N ASN A 305 28.50 17.61 6.76
CA ASN A 305 29.18 18.88 6.47
C ASN A 305 28.49 20.12 7.03
N SER A 306 27.22 20.10 7.46
CA SER A 306 26.58 21.29 8.06
C SER A 306 27.30 21.76 9.32
N SER A 307 27.73 20.83 10.17
CA SER A 307 28.50 21.13 11.39
C SER A 307 29.93 21.60 11.09
N VAL A 308 30.52 21.12 9.99
CA VAL A 308 31.87 21.50 9.53
C VAL A 308 31.85 22.85 8.82
N ILE A 309 30.81 23.14 8.03
CA ILE A 309 30.57 24.42 7.37
C ILE A 309 30.25 25.49 8.43
N LEU A 310 29.41 25.20 9.43
CA LEU A 310 29.15 26.11 10.55
C LEU A 310 30.40 26.38 11.41
N LYS A 311 31.25 25.37 11.65
CA LYS A 311 32.54 25.55 12.34
C LYS A 311 33.54 26.34 11.49
N ARG A 312 33.64 26.09 10.18
CA ARG A 312 34.49 26.84 9.25
C ARG A 312 34.01 28.28 9.03
N GLN A 313 32.71 28.53 8.97
CA GLN A 313 32.15 29.88 8.87
C GLN A 313 32.33 30.68 10.17
N ARG A 314 32.25 30.03 11.33
CA ARG A 314 32.58 30.67 12.62
C ARG A 314 34.06 31.01 12.72
N SER A 315 34.97 30.11 12.32
CA SER A 315 36.41 30.41 12.32
C SER A 315 36.78 31.50 11.32
N PHE A 316 36.25 31.46 10.09
CA PHE A 316 36.47 32.52 9.09
C PHE A 316 35.95 33.89 9.55
N ASN A 317 34.79 33.94 10.21
CA ASN A 317 34.24 35.19 10.73
C ASN A 317 35.00 35.72 11.95
N GLU A 318 35.58 34.86 12.79
CA GLU A 318 36.44 35.29 13.89
C GLU A 318 37.79 35.81 13.40
N ASP A 319 38.41 35.15 12.41
CA ASP A 319 39.67 35.60 11.81
C ASP A 319 39.49 36.89 11.00
N SER A 320 38.36 37.03 10.29
CA SER A 320 38.01 38.27 9.58
C SER A 320 37.75 39.43 10.56
N LYS A 321 37.11 39.17 11.72
CA LYS A 321 36.93 40.19 12.77
C LYS A 321 38.24 40.57 13.47
N LYS A 322 39.17 39.63 13.64
CA LYS A 322 40.51 39.92 14.17
C LYS A 322 41.33 40.75 13.18
N ASN A 323 41.32 40.39 11.89
CA ASN A 323 42.01 41.14 10.83
C ASN A 323 41.43 42.54 10.60
N ALA A 324 40.10 42.70 10.70
CA ALA A 324 39.48 44.02 10.62
C ALA A 324 39.85 44.91 11.82
N LYS A 325 40.00 44.34 13.02
CA LYS A 325 40.44 45.08 14.22
C LYS A 325 41.92 45.46 14.17
N SER A 326 42.80 44.61 13.63
CA SER A 326 44.21 44.96 13.44
C SER A 326 44.40 46.02 12.35
N GLN A 327 43.68 45.93 11.22
CA GLN A 327 43.72 46.95 10.16
C GLN A 327 43.16 48.30 10.61
N LYS A 328 42.10 48.32 11.44
CA LYS A 328 41.61 49.59 12.03
C LYS A 328 42.63 50.22 12.97
N LYS A 329 43.34 49.41 13.76
CA LYS A 329 44.40 49.88 14.66
C LYS A 329 45.61 50.42 13.89
N GLU A 330 45.93 49.83 12.73
CA GLU A 330 46.98 50.31 11.82
C GLU A 330 46.60 51.58 11.05
N GLN A 331 45.32 51.77 10.72
CA GLN A 331 44.82 53.00 10.10
C GLN A 331 44.74 54.17 11.10
N GLU A 332 44.34 53.93 12.35
CA GLU A 332 44.33 54.97 13.39
C GLU A 332 45.75 55.43 13.78
N LEU A 333 46.76 54.55 13.68
CA LEU A 333 48.18 54.89 13.89
C LEU A 333 48.83 55.61 12.69
N LYS A 334 48.25 55.49 11.47
CA LYS A 334 48.73 56.21 10.27
C LYS A 334 48.04 57.56 10.06
N SER A 335 46.81 57.74 10.57
CA SER A 335 46.11 59.03 10.53
C SER A 335 46.59 60.04 11.57
N SER A 336 47.34 59.60 12.59
CA SER A 336 47.99 60.50 13.57
C SER A 336 49.39 60.98 13.17
N SER A 337 49.85 60.67 11.95
CA SER A 337 51.20 61.01 11.46
C SER A 337 51.21 61.77 10.12
N SER A 338 50.09 62.36 9.71
CA SER A 338 49.99 63.08 8.42
C SER A 338 49.18 64.39 8.49
N GLU A 339 49.16 65.07 9.64
CA GLU A 339 48.77 66.48 9.74
C GLU A 339 50.05 67.33 9.86
N GLU A 340 50.80 67.43 8.77
CA GLU A 340 51.81 68.48 8.55
C GLU A 340 52.19 68.49 7.05
N SER A 341 52.22 69.69 6.44
CA SER A 341 52.50 70.00 5.00
C SER A 341 51.37 69.63 4.01
N THR A 342 50.88 70.42 3.05
CA THR A 342 51.22 71.69 2.36
C THR A 342 49.98 72.01 1.48
N SER A 343 49.31 73.14 1.61
CA SER A 343 49.40 74.37 0.78
C SER A 343 49.31 74.22 -0.75
N GLU A 344 48.36 74.97 -1.31
CA GLU A 344 48.28 75.59 -2.66
C GLU A 344 47.55 74.87 -3.81
N ASP A 345 46.48 75.56 -4.24
CA ASP A 345 46.00 75.88 -5.60
C ASP A 345 45.57 74.72 -6.53
N ASN A 346 44.56 74.82 -7.40
CA ASN A 346 43.89 75.96 -8.00
C ASN A 346 42.52 75.51 -8.58
N GLU A 347 41.67 76.49 -8.89
CA GLU A 347 40.56 76.54 -9.88
C GLU A 347 40.21 75.23 -10.64
N GLY A 348 38.96 74.80 -10.80
CA GLY A 348 37.73 75.53 -11.09
C GLY A 348 36.88 74.68 -12.06
N VAL A 349 35.68 75.17 -12.39
CA VAL A 349 34.79 74.73 -13.48
C VAL A 349 33.71 73.67 -13.16
N LYS A 350 32.48 74.20 -13.12
CA LYS A 350 31.16 73.55 -13.29
C LYS A 350 31.07 72.78 -14.60
N ILE A 351 30.19 71.77 -14.69
CA ILE A 351 29.01 71.75 -15.59
C ILE A 351 28.22 70.43 -15.43
N LYS A 352 26.89 70.58 -15.46
CA LYS A 352 25.88 69.53 -15.62
C LYS A 352 25.91 68.97 -17.05
N VAL A 353 25.80 67.65 -17.20
CA VAL A 353 24.69 66.87 -17.79
C VAL A 353 25.18 65.43 -17.94
#